data_AF-A0A953J7D7-F1
#
_entry.id   AF-A0A953J7D7-F1
#
_cell.length_a   1.000
_cell.length_b   1.000
_cell.length_c   1.000
_cell.angle_alpha   90.00
_cell.angle_beta   90.00
_cell.angle_gamma   90.00
#
_symmetry.space_group_name_H-M   'P 1'
#
loop_
_entity.id
_entity.type
_entity.pdbx_description
1 polymer ?
#
loop_
_entity_poly.entity_id
_entity_poly.type
_entity_poly.pdbx_seq_one_letter_code
_entity_poly.pdbx_strand_id
1 'polypeptide(L)'
;MTRPQLKIHSLSTMRHKPVQILQNFWSQRSGGGIETTAAPTRSSCVLDFFADPRAWLFCLVIITWNFFLLLVDPHPKLVLGDSATYLHTALRGAIPPDRSFLYGYVIRWLCLPTQSLTPLLVVQAFLGAGTAILVALICRSIFGLSFQLSSLFGFLCAIDPLQLLWQRYIMTETISLFLYALMLLFALLYLKERRLWLLGASLGVSVLLISFRMSYLLVVQATAVLLPIMAFWPEIRAASRKALPVSRRRATVRLACVHLVFSLVLVLALLEGYRELNGHLARCRPAFLHAAGFTLLATWAPALEPRDSPDPRLSRLIAEGSRFKLKDIRYRPLQRYIPGYLIKQWEQIEPNSDLAEGVAKKTAMRALFHHPLAVTALGVNTFLRFWNFRWLFDEAQSELGRAGRYVPETLTAELARYYHFAVQPQDAKKRTVLQRHFLRAQPYWYVVLLSPFICG
;
A
#
# COMPACT_ATOMS: atom_id res chain seq x y z
N MET A 1 -46.37 46.23 -19.24
CA MET A 1 -45.92 45.74 -17.91
C MET A 1 -46.25 44.26 -17.80
N THR A 2 -45.28 43.36 -17.98
CA THR A 2 -45.37 41.93 -17.63
C THR A 2 -43.96 41.34 -17.70
N ARG A 3 -43.45 40.84 -16.56
CA ARG A 3 -42.13 40.17 -16.42
C ARG A 3 -42.20 38.71 -16.88
N PRO A 4 -41.18 38.15 -17.54
CA PRO A 4 -41.08 36.71 -17.79
C PRO A 4 -40.41 35.98 -16.60
N GLN A 5 -40.93 34.80 -16.27
CA GLN A 5 -40.41 33.90 -15.25
C GLN A 5 -39.21 33.08 -15.76
N LEU A 6 -38.14 33.04 -14.97
CA LEU A 6 -37.04 32.08 -15.12
C LEU A 6 -37.45 30.71 -14.56
N LYS A 7 -37.42 29.67 -15.39
CA LYS A 7 -37.49 28.26 -14.96
C LYS A 7 -36.11 27.80 -14.49
N ILE A 8 -36.02 27.42 -13.22
CA ILE A 8 -34.86 26.74 -12.63
C ILE A 8 -34.95 25.25 -13.00
N HIS A 9 -33.96 24.74 -13.75
CA HIS A 9 -33.84 23.30 -13.97
C HIS A 9 -33.25 22.61 -12.73
N SER A 10 -34.05 21.70 -12.17
CA SER A 10 -33.77 20.81 -11.06
C SER A 10 -32.53 19.94 -11.26
N LEU A 11 -31.68 19.90 -10.22
CA LEU A 11 -30.47 19.10 -10.02
C LEU A 11 -30.74 17.60 -9.74
N SER A 12 -31.72 16.98 -10.38
CA SER A 12 -32.10 15.57 -10.10
C SER A 12 -31.42 14.50 -10.97
N THR A 13 -30.62 14.88 -11.98
CA THR A 13 -30.10 13.93 -12.99
C THR A 13 -28.72 13.31 -12.72
N MET A 14 -28.07 13.58 -11.57
CA MET A 14 -26.74 13.02 -11.26
C MET A 14 -26.69 11.87 -10.23
N ARG A 15 -27.82 11.40 -9.70
CA ARG A 15 -27.83 10.33 -8.67
C ARG A 15 -27.90 8.88 -9.18
N HIS A 16 -28.01 8.63 -10.49
CA HIS A 16 -28.28 7.27 -11.02
C HIS A 16 -27.10 6.54 -11.70
N LYS A 17 -25.94 7.18 -11.90
CA LYS A 17 -24.83 6.56 -12.67
C LYS A 17 -24.01 5.47 -11.95
N PRO A 18 -23.68 5.53 -10.63
CA PRO A 18 -22.85 4.50 -10.03
C PRO A 18 -23.59 3.15 -9.89
N VAL A 19 -24.91 3.19 -9.70
CA VAL A 19 -25.76 1.98 -9.65
C VAL A 19 -25.86 1.31 -11.02
N GLN A 20 -25.91 2.08 -12.12
CA GLN A 20 -25.89 1.54 -13.48
C GLN A 20 -24.56 0.88 -13.86
N ILE A 21 -23.42 1.35 -13.36
CA ILE A 21 -22.11 0.72 -13.64
C ILE A 21 -22.03 -0.65 -12.97
N LEU A 22 -22.44 -0.76 -11.70
CA LEU A 22 -22.54 -2.04 -11.01
C LEU A 22 -23.61 -2.93 -11.66
N GLN A 23 -24.78 -2.39 -11.99
CA GLN A 23 -25.83 -3.16 -12.69
C GLN A 23 -25.40 -3.62 -14.08
N ASN A 24 -24.61 -2.85 -14.82
CA ASN A 24 -24.06 -3.27 -16.12
C ASN A 24 -22.98 -4.35 -15.98
N PHE A 25 -22.15 -4.27 -14.94
CA PHE A 25 -21.24 -5.35 -14.54
C PHE A 25 -22.01 -6.63 -14.17
N TRP A 26 -23.18 -6.50 -13.53
CA TRP A 26 -24.05 -7.62 -13.17
C TRP A 26 -24.96 -8.10 -14.32
N SER A 27 -25.35 -7.25 -15.28
CA SER A 27 -26.30 -7.58 -16.37
C SER A 27 -25.62 -8.25 -17.56
N GLN A 28 -24.35 -7.93 -17.85
CA GLN A 28 -23.53 -8.73 -18.79
C GLN A 28 -23.34 -10.18 -18.31
N ARG A 29 -23.67 -10.48 -17.05
CA ARG A 29 -23.54 -11.79 -16.40
C ARG A 29 -24.78 -12.69 -16.55
N SER A 30 -25.97 -12.13 -16.83
CA SER A 30 -27.26 -12.86 -16.83
C SER A 30 -27.70 -13.42 -18.19
N GLY A 31 -26.99 -13.11 -19.28
CA GLY A 31 -27.36 -13.52 -20.65
C GLY A 31 -26.80 -14.87 -21.14
N GLY A 32 -26.42 -15.79 -20.25
CA GLY A 32 -25.80 -17.06 -20.62
C GLY A 32 -26.80 -18.21 -20.78
N GLY A 33 -27.68 -18.14 -21.77
CA GLY A 33 -28.37 -19.32 -22.30
C GLY A 33 -27.40 -20.12 -23.18
N ILE A 34 -27.22 -21.41 -22.90
CA ILE A 34 -26.39 -22.29 -23.72
C ILE A 34 -27.25 -22.72 -24.92
N GLU A 35 -27.11 -22.01 -26.03
CA GLU A 35 -27.35 -22.61 -27.35
C GLU A 35 -26.00 -23.09 -27.90
N THR A 36 -25.95 -24.38 -28.21
CA THR A 36 -24.82 -25.09 -28.79
C THR A 36 -24.55 -24.60 -30.21
N THR A 37 -23.69 -23.59 -30.35
CA THR A 37 -22.93 -23.31 -31.57
C THR A 37 -21.48 -23.01 -31.18
N ALA A 38 -20.55 -23.44 -32.03
CA ALA A 38 -19.11 -23.51 -31.81
C ALA A 38 -18.55 -22.40 -30.88
N ALA A 39 -17.85 -22.83 -29.81
CA ALA A 39 -17.25 -21.94 -28.84
C ALA A 39 -16.31 -20.94 -29.55
N PRO A 40 -16.58 -19.63 -29.56
CA PRO A 40 -15.55 -18.68 -29.91
C PRO A 40 -14.50 -18.79 -28.82
N THR A 41 -13.26 -19.06 -29.23
CA THR A 41 -12.06 -18.91 -28.39
C THR A 41 -12.07 -17.48 -27.85
N ARG A 42 -12.67 -17.29 -26.67
CA ARG A 42 -12.72 -15.99 -26.00
C ARG A 42 -11.28 -15.57 -25.70
N SER A 43 -10.76 -14.70 -26.57
CA SER A 43 -9.59 -13.87 -26.36
C SER A 43 -9.58 -13.36 -24.92
N SER A 44 -8.45 -13.51 -24.22
CA SER A 44 -8.37 -12.97 -22.85
C SER A 44 -8.58 -11.45 -22.92
N CYS A 45 -9.34 -10.88 -21.98
CA CYS A 45 -9.65 -9.45 -22.02
C CYS A 45 -8.43 -8.53 -21.96
N VAL A 46 -7.26 -9.07 -21.62
CA VAL A 46 -5.97 -8.38 -21.69
C VAL A 46 -5.42 -8.35 -23.13
N LEU A 47 -5.55 -9.45 -23.87
CA LEU A 47 -5.14 -9.51 -25.28
C LEU A 47 -5.97 -8.55 -26.14
N ASP A 48 -7.25 -8.36 -25.82
CA ASP A 48 -8.11 -7.40 -26.52
C ASP A 48 -7.63 -5.95 -26.37
N PHE A 49 -6.98 -5.60 -25.25
CA PHE A 49 -6.38 -4.26 -25.08
C PHE A 49 -5.19 -4.07 -26.01
N PHE A 50 -4.30 -5.06 -26.10
CA PHE A 50 -3.10 -4.98 -26.93
C PHE A 50 -3.35 -5.29 -28.41
N ALA A 51 -4.55 -5.76 -28.77
CA ALA A 51 -4.98 -5.90 -30.15
C ALA A 51 -5.24 -4.55 -30.85
N ASP A 52 -5.53 -3.48 -30.08
CA ASP A 52 -5.69 -2.12 -30.61
C ASP A 52 -4.30 -1.47 -30.82
N PRO A 53 -3.91 -1.08 -32.05
CA PRO A 53 -2.63 -0.41 -32.29
C PRO A 53 -2.42 0.85 -31.45
N ARG A 54 -3.50 1.54 -31.08
CA ARG A 54 -3.45 2.73 -30.22
C ARG A 54 -2.92 2.40 -28.82
N ALA A 55 -3.11 1.16 -28.34
CA ALA A 55 -2.60 0.73 -27.04
C ALA A 55 -1.07 0.73 -27.00
N TRP A 56 -0.41 0.30 -28.08
CA TRP A 56 1.05 0.33 -28.19
C TRP A 56 1.59 1.75 -28.22
N LEU A 57 0.93 2.64 -28.98
CA LEU A 57 1.27 4.06 -28.96
C LEU A 57 1.10 4.68 -27.57
N PHE A 58 -0.01 4.37 -26.89
CA PHE A 58 -0.24 4.81 -25.50
C PHE A 58 0.86 4.32 -24.55
N CYS A 59 1.21 3.03 -24.59
CA CYS A 59 2.29 2.46 -23.79
C CYS A 59 3.63 3.16 -24.06
N LEU A 60 3.97 3.37 -25.34
CA LEU A 60 5.18 4.08 -25.74
C LEU A 60 5.20 5.50 -25.16
N VAL A 61 4.11 6.27 -25.31
CA VAL A 61 4.02 7.64 -24.79
C VAL A 61 4.19 7.66 -23.26
N ILE A 62 3.53 6.76 -22.52
CA ILE A 62 3.63 6.70 -21.06
C ILE A 62 5.05 6.36 -20.60
N ILE A 63 5.71 5.40 -21.27
CA ILE A 63 7.10 5.04 -20.98
C ILE A 63 8.01 6.22 -21.29
N THR A 64 7.96 6.77 -22.50
CA THR A 64 8.77 7.92 -22.91
C THR A 64 8.57 9.11 -21.96
N TRP A 65 7.34 9.37 -21.54
CA TRP A 65 7.02 10.43 -20.57
C TRP A 65 7.69 10.21 -19.21
N ASN A 66 7.60 9.00 -18.63
CA ASN A 66 8.23 8.71 -17.33
C ASN A 66 9.76 8.81 -17.39
N PHE A 67 10.37 8.34 -18.49
CA PHE A 67 11.82 8.47 -18.70
C PHE A 67 12.24 9.92 -18.97
N PHE A 68 11.45 10.70 -19.71
CA PHE A 68 11.67 12.13 -19.86
C PHE A 68 11.66 12.84 -18.50
N LEU A 69 10.68 12.55 -17.64
CA LEU A 69 10.63 13.10 -16.28
C LEU A 69 11.78 12.61 -15.40
N LEU A 70 12.37 11.44 -15.69
CA LEU A 70 13.59 10.97 -15.01
C LEU A 70 14.81 11.77 -15.47
N LEU A 71 14.90 12.11 -16.76
CA LEU A 71 15.96 12.99 -17.27
C LEU A 71 15.85 14.42 -16.70
N VAL A 72 14.64 14.92 -16.50
CA VAL A 72 14.40 16.26 -15.90
C VAL A 72 14.74 16.31 -14.41
N ASP A 73 14.58 15.20 -13.68
CA ASP A 73 14.90 15.09 -12.26
C ASP A 73 15.54 13.72 -11.96
N PRO A 74 16.85 13.56 -12.24
CA PRO A 74 17.53 12.27 -12.16
C PRO A 74 18.06 11.95 -10.75
N HIS A 75 17.88 12.85 -9.78
CA HIS A 75 18.51 12.71 -8.48
C HIS A 75 17.69 11.82 -7.53
N PRO A 76 18.31 10.80 -6.92
CA PRO A 76 17.64 9.99 -5.91
C PRO A 76 17.40 10.82 -4.64
N LYS A 77 16.27 10.55 -3.97
CA LYS A 77 15.83 11.23 -2.76
C LYS A 77 15.69 10.25 -1.61
N LEU A 78 15.86 10.75 -0.40
CA LEU A 78 15.87 9.94 0.81
C LEU A 78 14.74 10.39 1.74
N VAL A 79 13.97 9.43 2.26
CA VAL A 79 13.17 9.62 3.48
C VAL A 79 14.07 9.19 4.64
N LEU A 80 14.35 10.12 5.56
CA LEU A 80 15.23 9.86 6.69
C LEU A 80 14.62 8.83 7.64
N GLY A 81 15.42 7.84 8.04
CA GLY A 81 14.96 6.64 8.73
C GLY A 81 14.76 5.51 7.73
N ASP A 82 13.76 5.61 6.87
CA ASP A 82 13.34 4.50 6.02
C ASP A 82 14.34 4.15 4.92
N SER A 83 14.76 5.14 4.13
CA SER A 83 15.77 4.92 3.09
C SER A 83 17.09 4.42 3.68
N ALA A 84 17.47 4.93 4.85
CA ALA A 84 18.68 4.52 5.56
C ALA A 84 18.64 3.03 5.93
N THR A 85 17.51 2.56 6.45
CA THR A 85 17.35 1.14 6.79
C THR A 85 17.45 0.24 5.56
N TYR A 86 16.84 0.61 4.43
CA TYR A 86 16.91 -0.19 3.21
C TYR A 86 18.31 -0.23 2.61
N LEU A 87 19.03 0.89 2.60
CA LEU A 87 20.43 0.96 2.18
C LEU A 87 21.33 0.11 3.09
N HIS A 88 21.07 0.13 4.40
CA HIS A 88 21.80 -0.70 5.36
C HIS A 88 21.57 -2.20 5.12
N THR A 89 20.33 -2.61 4.83
CA THR A 89 20.02 -3.97 4.38
C THR A 89 20.76 -4.30 3.09
N ALA A 90 20.80 -3.38 2.12
CA ALA A 90 21.48 -3.61 0.86
C ALA A 90 22.98 -3.89 1.05
N LEU A 91 23.64 -3.07 1.89
CA LEU A 91 25.08 -3.16 2.16
C LEU A 91 25.44 -4.37 3.01
N ARG A 92 24.75 -4.55 4.15
CA ARG A 92 25.16 -5.49 5.19
C ARG A 92 24.32 -6.78 5.24
N GLY A 93 23.23 -6.84 4.49
CA GLY A 93 22.27 -7.96 4.57
C GLY A 93 21.47 -8.01 5.86
N ALA A 94 21.50 -6.94 6.67
CA ALA A 94 20.79 -6.88 7.94
C ALA A 94 19.28 -6.72 7.71
N ILE A 95 18.48 -7.66 8.24
CA ILE A 95 17.02 -7.64 8.17
C ILE A 95 16.48 -6.66 9.23
N PRO A 96 15.72 -5.64 8.84
CA PRO A 96 15.20 -4.69 9.81
C PRO A 96 14.04 -5.28 10.61
N PRO A 97 13.99 -5.07 11.93
CA PRO A 97 13.00 -5.73 12.78
C PRO A 97 11.59 -5.11 12.66
N ASP A 98 11.47 -3.87 12.18
CA ASP A 98 10.23 -3.07 12.20
C ASP A 98 9.57 -2.87 10.84
N ARG A 99 10.14 -3.43 9.75
CA ARG A 99 9.64 -3.26 8.38
C ARG A 99 10.00 -4.42 7.47
N SER A 100 9.40 -4.46 6.28
CA SER A 100 9.71 -5.47 5.27
C SER A 100 11.14 -5.30 4.71
N PHE A 101 11.77 -6.41 4.33
CA PHE A 101 13.21 -6.45 4.00
C PHE A 101 13.53 -6.52 2.51
N LEU A 102 12.60 -7.01 1.68
CA LEU A 102 12.90 -7.40 0.29
C LEU A 102 13.43 -6.25 -0.57
N TYR A 103 12.96 -5.03 -0.28
CA TYR A 103 13.41 -3.83 -0.99
C TYR A 103 14.91 -3.56 -0.84
N GLY A 104 15.49 -3.82 0.34
CA GLY A 104 16.94 -3.70 0.54
C GLY A 104 17.73 -4.65 -0.37
N TYR A 105 17.21 -5.85 -0.61
CA TYR A 105 17.81 -6.80 -1.56
C TYR A 105 17.65 -6.36 -3.02
N VAL A 106 16.53 -5.74 -3.39
CA VAL A 106 16.38 -5.12 -4.72
C VAL A 106 17.43 -4.04 -4.94
N ILE A 107 17.64 -3.17 -3.95
CA ILE A 107 18.73 -2.17 -4.00
C ILE A 107 20.08 -2.89 -4.12
N ARG A 108 20.32 -3.93 -3.33
CA ARG A 108 21.58 -4.71 -3.37
C ARG A 108 21.87 -5.21 -4.78
N TRP A 109 20.90 -5.86 -5.43
CA TRP A 109 21.08 -6.49 -6.73
C TRP A 109 21.21 -5.48 -7.87
N LEU A 110 20.53 -4.34 -7.80
CA LEU A 110 20.56 -3.33 -8.86
C LEU A 110 21.70 -2.33 -8.73
N CYS A 111 21.98 -1.88 -7.49
CA CYS A 111 22.78 -0.69 -7.25
C CYS A 111 24.22 -0.99 -6.83
N LEU A 112 24.49 -2.12 -6.14
CA LEU A 112 25.87 -2.44 -5.74
C LEU A 112 26.76 -2.85 -6.91
N PRO A 113 26.32 -3.69 -7.88
CA PRO A 113 27.17 -4.05 -9.02
C PRO A 113 27.55 -2.84 -9.88
N THR A 114 26.67 -1.85 -9.96
CA THR A 114 26.85 -0.63 -10.74
C THR A 114 27.45 0.53 -9.94
N GLN A 115 27.61 0.34 -8.62
CA GLN A 115 28.01 1.37 -7.67
C GLN A 115 27.22 2.68 -7.86
N SER A 116 25.93 2.58 -8.18
CA SER A 116 25.08 3.72 -8.52
C SER A 116 23.63 3.46 -8.14
N LEU A 117 22.92 4.50 -7.72
CA LEU A 117 21.48 4.43 -7.43
C LEU A 117 20.61 4.63 -8.69
N THR A 118 21.21 5.02 -9.82
CA THR A 118 20.49 5.27 -11.07
C THR A 118 19.68 4.07 -11.59
N PRO A 119 20.19 2.82 -11.57
CA PRO A 119 19.42 1.66 -12.04
C PRO A 119 18.13 1.45 -11.27
N LEU A 120 18.13 1.75 -9.96
CA LEU A 120 16.92 1.69 -9.14
C LEU A 120 15.89 2.73 -9.61
N LEU A 121 16.32 3.96 -9.91
CA LEU A 121 15.43 5.00 -10.43
C LEU A 121 14.85 4.64 -11.81
N VAL A 122 15.65 4.00 -12.66
CA VAL A 122 15.20 3.48 -13.96
C VAL A 122 14.12 2.42 -13.76
N VAL A 123 14.34 1.45 -12.88
CA VAL A 123 13.35 0.43 -12.55
C VAL A 123 12.08 1.08 -11.97
N GLN A 124 12.22 2.04 -11.05
CA GLN A 124 11.08 2.76 -10.48
C GLN A 124 10.29 3.54 -11.53
N ALA A 125 10.95 4.22 -12.48
CA ALA A 125 10.28 4.92 -13.57
C ALA A 125 9.52 3.94 -14.49
N PHE A 126 10.11 2.78 -14.78
CA PHE A 126 9.45 1.73 -15.57
C PHE A 126 8.23 1.15 -14.83
N LEU A 127 8.34 0.87 -13.53
CA LEU A 127 7.22 0.39 -12.71
C LEU A 127 6.12 1.45 -12.54
N GLY A 128 6.50 2.73 -12.49
CA GLY A 128 5.55 3.85 -12.54
C GLY A 128 4.77 3.88 -13.86
N ALA A 129 5.46 3.76 -14.99
CA ALA A 129 4.80 3.61 -16.30
C ALA A 129 3.90 2.37 -16.36
N GLY A 130 4.39 1.23 -15.86
CA GLY A 130 3.63 -0.01 -15.76
C GLY A 130 2.35 0.15 -14.94
N THR A 131 2.39 0.87 -13.83
CA THR A 131 1.20 1.17 -13.00
C THR A 131 0.16 1.94 -13.80
N ALA A 132 0.55 3.00 -14.51
CA ALA A 132 -0.35 3.77 -15.36
C ALA A 132 -0.99 2.94 -16.49
N ILE A 133 -0.20 2.04 -17.10
CA ILE A 133 -0.69 1.10 -18.12
C ILE A 133 -1.68 0.11 -17.51
N LEU A 134 -1.39 -0.45 -16.33
CA LEU A 134 -2.30 -1.35 -15.61
C LEU A 134 -3.62 -0.67 -15.25
N VAL A 135 -3.60 0.60 -14.84
CA VAL A 135 -4.82 1.38 -14.57
C VAL A 135 -5.67 1.51 -15.84
N ALA A 136 -5.06 1.92 -16.96
CA ALA A 136 -5.77 2.02 -18.24
C ALA A 136 -6.34 0.66 -18.69
N LEU A 137 -5.56 -0.41 -18.51
CA LEU A 137 -5.97 -1.78 -18.81
C LEU A 137 -7.18 -2.20 -17.96
N ILE A 138 -7.17 -1.95 -16.65
CA ILE A 138 -8.30 -2.24 -15.75
C ILE A 138 -9.54 -1.45 -16.19
N CYS A 139 -9.39 -0.14 -16.44
CA CYS A 139 -10.45 0.74 -16.93
C CYS A 139 -11.10 0.20 -18.22
N ARG A 140 -10.29 -0.30 -19.16
CA ARG A 140 -10.78 -0.83 -20.44
C ARG A 140 -11.40 -2.23 -20.30
N SER A 141 -10.62 -3.18 -19.79
CA SER A 141 -10.93 -4.61 -19.82
C SER A 141 -11.93 -5.06 -18.76
N ILE A 142 -12.00 -4.33 -17.63
CA ILE A 142 -12.90 -4.65 -16.51
C ILE A 142 -14.11 -3.70 -16.49
N PHE A 143 -13.86 -2.39 -16.52
CA PHE A 143 -14.94 -1.39 -16.43
C PHE A 143 -15.58 -1.05 -17.78
N GLY A 144 -15.05 -1.56 -18.89
CA GLY A 144 -15.65 -1.38 -20.22
C GLY A 144 -15.58 0.07 -20.73
N LEU A 145 -14.70 0.90 -20.17
CA LEU A 145 -14.55 2.28 -20.62
C LEU A 145 -14.03 2.34 -22.06
N SER A 146 -14.32 3.45 -22.76
CA SER A 146 -13.74 3.69 -24.08
C SER A 146 -12.21 3.77 -23.99
N PHE A 147 -11.52 3.44 -25.08
CA PHE A 147 -10.06 3.52 -25.12
C PHE A 147 -9.56 4.92 -24.70
N GLN A 148 -10.22 5.99 -25.18
CA GLN A 148 -9.84 7.36 -24.84
C GLN A 148 -9.97 7.66 -23.34
N LEU A 149 -11.06 7.22 -22.69
CA LEU A 149 -11.25 7.44 -21.26
C LEU A 149 -10.26 6.60 -20.44
N SER A 150 -10.03 5.35 -20.84
CA SER A 150 -9.03 4.50 -20.19
C SER A 150 -7.62 5.09 -20.30
N SER A 151 -7.23 5.57 -21.49
CA SER A 151 -5.96 6.27 -21.68
C SER A 151 -5.87 7.53 -20.85
N LEU A 152 -6.96 8.32 -20.74
CA LEU A 152 -7.00 9.50 -19.87
C LEU A 152 -6.70 9.14 -18.41
N PHE A 153 -7.34 8.10 -17.86
CA PHE A 153 -7.05 7.67 -16.48
C PHE A 153 -5.61 7.17 -16.32
N GLY A 154 -5.08 6.45 -17.29
CA GLY A 154 -3.66 6.07 -17.30
C GLY A 154 -2.72 7.28 -17.34
N PHE A 155 -3.02 8.29 -18.16
CA PHE A 155 -2.26 9.54 -18.19
C PHE A 155 -2.33 10.30 -16.88
N LEU A 156 -3.52 10.43 -16.28
CA LEU A 156 -3.71 11.06 -14.97
C LEU A 156 -2.88 10.35 -13.89
N CYS A 157 -2.81 9.02 -13.93
CA CYS A 157 -1.95 8.22 -13.06
C CYS A 157 -0.46 8.49 -13.34
N ALA A 158 -0.05 8.62 -14.60
CA ALA A 158 1.35 8.88 -14.96
C ALA A 158 1.84 10.29 -14.61
N ILE A 159 0.94 11.26 -14.47
CA ILE A 159 1.25 12.61 -13.99
C ILE A 159 0.94 12.81 -12.50
N ASP A 160 0.53 11.75 -11.80
CA ASP A 160 0.17 11.84 -10.39
C ASP A 160 1.37 12.34 -9.57
N PRO A 161 1.19 13.44 -8.80
CA PRO A 161 2.29 14.11 -8.12
C PRO A 161 2.91 13.24 -7.02
N LEU A 162 2.15 12.34 -6.40
CA LEU A 162 2.65 11.42 -5.39
C LEU A 162 3.45 10.31 -6.05
N GLN A 163 2.91 9.69 -7.10
CA GLN A 163 3.59 8.65 -7.87
C GLN A 163 4.92 9.15 -8.43
N LEU A 164 4.93 10.31 -9.08
CA LEU A 164 6.15 10.92 -9.62
C LEU A 164 7.19 11.24 -8.53
N LEU A 165 6.74 11.68 -7.36
CA LEU A 165 7.63 11.90 -6.22
C LEU A 165 8.26 10.59 -5.76
N TRP A 166 7.43 9.58 -5.48
CA TRP A 166 7.88 8.28 -4.96
C TRP A 166 8.78 7.51 -5.92
N GLN A 167 8.67 7.75 -7.23
CA GLN A 167 9.62 7.20 -8.21
C GLN A 167 11.05 7.73 -8.04
N ARG A 168 11.27 8.83 -7.32
CA ARG A 168 12.61 9.38 -7.04
C ARG A 168 13.11 9.04 -5.66
N TYR A 169 12.23 8.66 -4.74
CA TYR A 169 12.62 8.30 -3.39
C TYR A 169 13.10 6.85 -3.35
N ILE A 170 14.14 6.59 -2.54
CA ILE A 170 14.61 5.24 -2.22
C ILE A 170 13.65 4.63 -1.20
N MET A 171 12.50 4.19 -1.69
CA MET A 171 11.42 3.67 -0.87
C MET A 171 10.57 2.62 -1.60
N THR A 172 9.73 1.92 -0.84
CA THR A 172 8.96 0.76 -1.32
C THR A 172 7.72 1.13 -2.13
N GLU A 173 7.26 2.38 -2.08
CA GLU A 173 5.97 2.85 -2.59
C GLU A 173 5.79 2.52 -4.07
N THR A 174 6.78 2.80 -4.91
CA THR A 174 6.66 2.60 -6.36
C THR A 174 6.48 1.12 -6.73
N ILE A 175 7.30 0.25 -6.15
CA ILE A 175 7.20 -1.20 -6.38
C ILE A 175 5.90 -1.74 -5.79
N SER A 176 5.55 -1.31 -4.58
CA SER A 176 4.33 -1.74 -3.89
C SER A 176 3.08 -1.31 -4.65
N LEU A 177 3.05 -0.11 -5.20
CA LEU A 177 1.92 0.41 -5.97
C LEU A 177 1.72 -0.39 -7.27
N PHE A 178 2.82 -0.70 -7.97
CA PHE A 178 2.77 -1.56 -9.16
C PHE A 178 2.23 -2.97 -8.82
N LEU A 179 2.77 -3.60 -7.79
CA LEU A 179 2.32 -4.92 -7.33
C LEU A 179 0.85 -4.89 -6.86
N TYR A 180 0.42 -3.81 -6.21
CA TYR A 180 -0.97 -3.62 -5.81
C TYR A 180 -1.90 -3.47 -7.03
N ALA A 181 -1.51 -2.70 -8.05
CA ALA A 181 -2.26 -2.59 -9.30
C ALA A 181 -2.36 -3.95 -10.02
N LEU A 182 -1.28 -4.73 -10.03
CA LEU A 182 -1.25 -6.07 -10.59
C LEU A 182 -2.14 -7.04 -9.81
N MET A 183 -2.10 -6.99 -8.48
CA MET A 183 -3.00 -7.73 -7.59
C MET A 183 -4.46 -7.40 -7.91
N LEU A 184 -4.81 -6.11 -8.04
CA LEU A 184 -6.16 -5.69 -8.41
C LEU A 184 -6.58 -6.21 -9.78
N LEU A 185 -5.70 -6.17 -10.79
CA LEU A 185 -5.99 -6.75 -12.10
C LEU A 185 -6.35 -8.24 -11.99
N PHE A 186 -5.51 -9.04 -11.33
CA PHE A 186 -5.78 -10.49 -11.17
C PHE A 186 -7.03 -10.76 -10.34
N ALA A 187 -7.27 -9.99 -9.28
CA ALA A 187 -8.48 -10.09 -8.47
C ALA A 187 -9.74 -9.82 -9.30
N LEU A 188 -9.74 -8.76 -10.11
CA LEU A 188 -10.87 -8.40 -10.96
C LEU A 188 -11.09 -9.40 -12.11
N LEU A 189 -10.01 -9.87 -12.74
CA LEU A 189 -10.07 -10.96 -13.72
C LEU A 189 -10.61 -12.25 -13.08
N TYR A 190 -10.20 -12.56 -11.84
CA TYR A 190 -10.75 -13.69 -11.10
C TYR A 190 -12.26 -13.53 -10.85
N LEU A 191 -12.73 -12.35 -10.46
CA LEU A 191 -14.17 -12.11 -10.27
C LEU A 191 -14.97 -12.29 -11.57
N LYS A 192 -14.35 -12.07 -12.73
CA LYS A 192 -14.95 -12.24 -14.06
C LYS A 192 -14.93 -13.69 -14.55
N GLU A 193 -13.77 -14.36 -14.48
CA GLU A 193 -13.55 -15.68 -15.09
C GLU A 193 -13.64 -16.85 -14.11
N ARG A 194 -13.49 -16.58 -12.81
CA ARG A 194 -13.47 -17.56 -11.71
C ARG A 194 -12.46 -18.70 -11.90
N ARG A 195 -11.33 -18.44 -12.53
CA ARG A 195 -10.28 -19.44 -12.72
C ARG A 195 -9.38 -19.52 -11.48
N LEU A 196 -9.09 -20.73 -11.01
CA LEU A 196 -8.24 -20.94 -9.82
C LEU A 196 -6.84 -20.34 -9.97
N TRP A 197 -6.26 -20.37 -11.17
CA TRP A 197 -4.94 -19.80 -11.40
C TRP A 197 -4.93 -18.27 -11.22
N LEU A 198 -6.01 -17.56 -11.57
CA LEU A 198 -6.13 -16.11 -11.36
C LEU A 198 -6.19 -15.76 -9.87
N LEU A 199 -6.93 -16.57 -9.10
CA LEU A 199 -6.96 -16.48 -7.65
C LEU A 199 -5.56 -16.74 -7.05
N GLY A 200 -4.88 -17.80 -7.52
CA GLY A 200 -3.52 -18.12 -7.12
C GLY A 200 -2.52 -17.01 -7.45
N ALA A 201 -2.59 -16.44 -8.66
CA ALA A 201 -1.76 -15.32 -9.08
C ALA A 201 -2.01 -14.07 -8.22
N SER A 202 -3.29 -13.74 -7.95
CA SER A 202 -3.67 -12.63 -7.08
C SER A 202 -3.06 -12.79 -5.68
N LEU A 203 -3.14 -13.99 -5.08
CA LEU A 203 -2.59 -14.27 -3.75
C LEU A 203 -1.06 -14.32 -3.74
N GLY A 204 -0.42 -14.87 -4.78
CA GLY A 204 1.02 -14.85 -4.93
C GLY A 204 1.58 -13.43 -5.01
N VAL A 205 0.98 -12.58 -5.86
CA VAL A 205 1.33 -11.14 -5.95
C VAL A 205 1.04 -10.42 -4.63
N SER A 206 -0.02 -10.80 -3.92
CA SER A 206 -0.34 -10.24 -2.59
C SER A 206 0.75 -10.53 -1.55
N VAL A 207 1.30 -11.74 -1.53
CA VAL A 207 2.39 -12.10 -0.59
C VAL A 207 3.70 -11.42 -1.00
N LEU A 208 3.96 -11.28 -2.31
CA LEU A 208 5.07 -10.46 -2.78
C LEU A 208 4.92 -9.00 -2.37
N LEU A 209 3.71 -8.44 -2.45
CA LEU A 209 3.40 -7.07 -2.02
C LEU A 209 3.71 -6.83 -0.53
N ILE A 210 3.30 -7.74 0.38
CA ILE A 210 3.62 -7.58 1.81
C ILE A 210 5.12 -7.66 2.10
N SER A 211 5.86 -8.40 1.26
CA SER A 211 7.32 -8.49 1.33
C SER A 211 8.02 -7.17 1.02
N PHE A 212 7.34 -6.24 0.34
CA PHE A 212 7.77 -4.84 0.20
C PHE A 212 7.13 -3.94 1.25
N ARG A 213 5.85 -4.16 1.59
CA ARG A 213 5.13 -3.29 2.52
C ARG A 213 4.08 -4.04 3.34
N MET A 214 4.39 -4.29 4.61
CA MET A 214 3.51 -4.99 5.55
C MET A 214 2.13 -4.35 5.77
N SER A 215 1.94 -3.07 5.45
CA SER A 215 0.65 -2.38 5.62
C SER A 215 -0.48 -3.01 4.80
N TYR A 216 -0.16 -3.80 3.76
CA TYR A 216 -1.15 -4.51 2.95
C TYR A 216 -1.62 -5.84 3.57
N LEU A 217 -1.03 -6.32 4.67
CA LEU A 217 -1.36 -7.64 5.24
C LEU A 217 -2.86 -7.85 5.46
N LEU A 218 -3.54 -6.85 6.03
CA LEU A 218 -4.99 -6.93 6.27
C LEU A 218 -5.77 -7.01 4.95
N VAL A 219 -5.34 -6.24 3.94
CA VAL A 219 -5.94 -6.29 2.60
C VAL A 219 -5.77 -7.67 1.98
N VAL A 220 -4.59 -8.29 2.11
CA VAL A 220 -4.32 -9.64 1.63
C VAL A 220 -5.20 -10.68 2.30
N GLN A 221 -5.31 -10.64 3.63
CA GLN A 221 -6.15 -11.55 4.42
C GLN A 221 -7.64 -11.39 4.06
N ALA A 222 -8.11 -10.14 3.95
CA ALA A 222 -9.48 -9.85 3.54
C ALA A 222 -9.74 -10.34 2.11
N THR A 223 -8.81 -10.11 1.19
CA THR A 223 -8.91 -10.53 -0.22
C THR A 223 -9.02 -12.05 -0.35
N ALA A 224 -8.26 -12.81 0.44
CA ALA A 224 -8.31 -14.28 0.44
C ALA A 224 -9.70 -14.84 0.80
N VAL A 225 -10.45 -14.15 1.66
CA VAL A 225 -11.81 -14.56 2.07
C VAL A 225 -12.87 -13.95 1.14
N LEU A 226 -12.79 -12.63 0.91
CA LEU A 226 -13.81 -11.87 0.22
C LEU A 226 -13.85 -12.17 -1.27
N LEU A 227 -12.73 -12.42 -1.96
CA LEU A 227 -12.75 -12.67 -3.40
C LEU A 227 -13.56 -13.92 -3.77
N PRO A 228 -13.32 -15.11 -3.20
CA PRO A 228 -14.16 -16.27 -3.47
C PRO A 228 -15.64 -16.01 -3.15
N ILE A 229 -15.93 -15.36 -2.01
CA ILE A 229 -17.31 -15.04 -1.62
C ILE A 229 -17.98 -14.14 -2.67
N MET A 230 -17.33 -13.04 -3.05
CA MET A 230 -17.83 -12.09 -4.05
C MET A 230 -17.99 -12.74 -5.43
N ALA A 231 -17.07 -13.62 -5.82
CA ALA A 231 -17.12 -14.33 -7.10
C ALA A 231 -18.39 -15.19 -7.22
N PHE A 232 -18.83 -15.84 -6.14
CA PHE A 232 -19.97 -16.77 -6.15
C PHE A 232 -21.26 -16.19 -5.54
N TRP A 233 -21.21 -15.02 -4.91
CA TRP A 233 -22.35 -14.35 -4.26
C TRP A 233 -23.66 -14.31 -5.07
N PRO A 234 -23.66 -13.99 -6.38
CA PRO A 234 -24.91 -13.90 -7.15
C PRO A 234 -25.59 -15.25 -7.31
N GLU A 235 -24.80 -16.30 -7.51
CA GLU A 235 -25.32 -17.65 -7.70
C GLU A 235 -25.78 -18.23 -6.38
N ILE A 236 -25.07 -17.95 -5.29
CA ILE A 236 -25.50 -18.27 -3.93
C ILE A 236 -26.84 -17.59 -3.62
N ARG A 237 -26.98 -16.30 -3.96
CA ARG A 237 -28.22 -15.54 -3.78
C ARG A 237 -29.37 -16.09 -4.64
N ALA A 238 -29.11 -16.41 -5.91
CA ALA A 238 -30.10 -17.02 -6.80
C ALA A 238 -30.54 -18.41 -6.30
N ALA A 239 -29.60 -19.20 -5.79
CA ALA A 239 -29.85 -20.52 -5.24
C ALA A 239 -30.65 -20.48 -3.93
N SER A 240 -30.40 -19.45 -3.10
CA SER A 240 -31.17 -19.18 -1.87
C SER A 240 -32.63 -18.83 -2.18
N ARG A 241 -32.88 -18.09 -3.26
CA ARG A 241 -34.23 -17.73 -3.74
C ARG A 241 -35.00 -18.87 -4.42
N LYS A 242 -34.49 -20.11 -4.36
CA LYS A 242 -35.05 -21.31 -5.04
C LYS A 242 -35.23 -21.14 -6.57
N ALA A 243 -34.55 -20.16 -7.18
CA ALA A 243 -34.63 -19.91 -8.62
C ALA A 243 -33.77 -20.89 -9.46
N LEU A 244 -33.00 -21.76 -8.81
CA LEU A 244 -32.10 -22.72 -9.43
C LEU A 244 -32.50 -24.16 -9.07
N PRO A 245 -32.37 -25.12 -10.01
CA PRO A 245 -32.54 -26.55 -9.72
C PRO A 245 -31.61 -27.03 -8.58
N VAL A 246 -32.05 -28.01 -7.81
CA VAL A 246 -31.32 -28.54 -6.63
C VAL A 246 -29.92 -29.05 -6.99
N SER A 247 -29.77 -29.74 -8.12
CA SER A 247 -28.49 -30.23 -8.62
C SER A 247 -27.50 -29.10 -8.92
N ARG A 248 -27.96 -28.05 -9.61
CA ARG A 248 -27.18 -26.85 -9.94
C ARG A 248 -26.80 -26.05 -8.69
N ARG A 249 -27.71 -25.95 -7.71
CA ARG A 249 -27.43 -25.35 -6.40
C ARG A 249 -26.30 -26.07 -5.65
N ARG A 250 -26.34 -27.41 -5.59
CA ARG A 250 -25.26 -28.20 -4.95
C ARG A 250 -23.93 -28.03 -5.66
N ALA A 251 -23.93 -28.03 -6.99
CA ALA A 251 -22.72 -27.83 -7.79
C ALA A 251 -22.08 -26.44 -7.54
N THR A 252 -22.88 -25.37 -7.54
CA THR A 252 -22.40 -24.00 -7.23
C THR A 252 -21.80 -23.90 -5.84
N VAL A 253 -22.49 -24.42 -4.81
CA VAL A 253 -21.99 -24.37 -3.42
C VAL A 253 -20.68 -25.16 -3.30
N ARG A 254 -20.61 -26.36 -3.88
CA ARG A 254 -19.38 -27.17 -3.88
C ARG A 254 -18.22 -26.41 -4.54
N LEU A 255 -18.45 -25.80 -5.70
CA LEU A 255 -17.43 -25.03 -6.40
C LEU A 255 -16.98 -23.81 -5.58
N ALA A 256 -17.92 -23.04 -5.02
CA ALA A 256 -17.60 -21.91 -4.14
C ALA A 256 -16.74 -22.35 -2.94
N CYS A 257 -17.08 -23.48 -2.30
CA CYS A 257 -16.28 -24.05 -1.21
C CYS A 257 -14.87 -24.44 -1.67
N VAL A 258 -14.71 -25.06 -2.85
CA VAL A 258 -13.39 -25.41 -3.40
C VAL A 258 -12.53 -24.17 -3.58
N HIS A 259 -13.06 -23.10 -4.17
CA HIS A 259 -12.32 -21.84 -4.34
C HIS A 259 -11.95 -21.20 -3.01
N LEU A 260 -12.85 -21.20 -2.03
CA LEU A 260 -12.59 -20.65 -0.70
C LEU A 260 -11.50 -21.45 0.03
N VAL A 261 -11.62 -22.78 0.06
CA VAL A 261 -10.63 -23.66 0.69
C VAL A 261 -9.28 -23.52 0.00
N PHE A 262 -9.24 -23.51 -1.34
CA PHE A 262 -8.01 -23.27 -2.10
C PHE A 262 -7.37 -21.93 -1.70
N SER A 263 -8.16 -20.85 -1.64
CA SER A 263 -7.71 -19.51 -1.25
C SER A 263 -7.09 -19.51 0.15
N LEU A 264 -7.78 -20.11 1.12
CA LEU A 264 -7.36 -20.17 2.52
C LEU A 264 -6.08 -21.00 2.70
N VAL A 265 -6.04 -22.20 2.10
CA VAL A 265 -4.85 -23.06 2.17
C VAL A 265 -3.66 -22.37 1.52
N LEU A 266 -3.85 -21.78 0.33
CA LEU A 266 -2.77 -21.12 -0.38
C LEU A 266 -2.25 -19.89 0.36
N VAL A 267 -3.14 -19.02 0.88
CA VAL A 267 -2.69 -17.83 1.61
C VAL A 267 -1.98 -18.21 2.91
N LEU A 268 -2.45 -19.24 3.63
CA LEU A 268 -1.77 -19.73 4.84
C LEU A 268 -0.39 -20.28 4.50
N ALA A 269 -0.27 -21.09 3.45
CA ALA A 269 1.02 -21.63 3.01
C ALA A 269 2.00 -20.53 2.59
N LEU A 270 1.54 -19.54 1.82
CA LEU A 270 2.38 -18.43 1.37
C LEU A 270 2.79 -17.50 2.52
N LEU A 271 1.88 -17.19 3.44
CA LEU A 271 2.17 -16.35 4.61
C LEU A 271 3.12 -17.05 5.58
N GLU A 272 2.96 -18.35 5.81
CA GLU A 272 3.89 -19.11 6.63
C GLU A 272 5.26 -19.22 5.97
N GLY A 273 5.30 -19.49 4.66
CA GLY A 273 6.54 -19.45 3.88
C GLY A 273 7.26 -18.11 3.97
N TYR A 274 6.53 -16.99 3.94
CA TYR A 274 7.09 -15.66 4.17
C TYR A 274 7.69 -15.52 5.57
N ARG A 275 6.98 -15.97 6.63
CA ARG A 275 7.44 -15.87 8.02
C ARG A 275 8.68 -16.72 8.27
N GLU A 276 8.71 -17.93 7.74
CA GLU A 276 9.86 -18.84 7.82
C GLU A 276 11.07 -18.26 7.10
N LEU A 277 10.90 -17.76 5.88
CA LEU A 277 11.97 -17.10 5.13
C LEU A 277 12.50 -15.88 5.88
N ASN A 278 11.61 -15.03 6.42
CA ASN A 278 12.01 -13.86 7.20
C ASN A 278 12.77 -14.25 8.47
N GLY A 279 12.28 -15.22 9.23
CA GLY A 279 12.96 -15.74 10.43
C GLY A 279 14.33 -16.33 10.11
N HIS A 280 14.44 -17.10 9.02
CA HIS A 280 15.70 -17.67 8.56
C HIS A 280 16.72 -16.59 8.18
N LEU A 281 16.30 -15.58 7.39
CA LEU A 281 17.18 -14.48 6.98
C LEU A 281 17.59 -13.60 8.17
N ALA A 282 16.68 -13.35 9.11
CA ALA A 282 16.95 -12.58 10.32
C ALA A 282 17.70 -13.37 11.40
N ARG A 283 17.86 -14.69 11.25
CA ARG A 283 18.36 -15.61 12.28
C ARG A 283 17.59 -15.50 13.59
N CYS A 284 16.27 -15.37 13.48
CA CYS A 284 15.33 -15.20 14.60
C CYS A 284 14.09 -16.08 14.38
N ARG A 285 13.17 -16.09 15.36
CA ARG A 285 11.92 -16.85 15.26
C ARG A 285 11.05 -16.36 14.08
N PRO A 286 10.34 -17.26 13.38
CA PRO A 286 9.44 -16.90 12.27
C PRO A 286 8.37 -15.88 12.65
N ALA A 287 8.46 -14.69 12.07
CA ALA A 287 7.57 -13.57 12.35
C ALA A 287 7.36 -12.72 11.09
N PHE A 288 6.23 -12.00 11.04
CA PHE A 288 6.02 -11.00 9.99
C PHE A 288 6.93 -9.79 10.17
N LEU A 289 7.08 -9.35 11.41
CA LEU A 289 7.96 -8.28 11.89
C LEU A 289 8.44 -8.69 13.28
N HIS A 290 9.72 -8.46 13.59
CA HIS A 290 10.33 -8.85 14.87
C HIS A 290 10.13 -7.80 15.98
N ALA A 291 9.70 -6.59 15.63
CA ALA A 291 9.46 -5.50 16.58
C ALA A 291 8.03 -4.91 16.48
N ALA A 292 7.05 -5.77 16.18
CA ALA A 292 5.63 -5.40 16.12
C ALA A 292 5.08 -4.93 17.48
N GLY A 293 5.42 -5.61 18.57
CA GLY A 293 5.07 -5.29 19.95
C GLY A 293 5.57 -3.92 20.38
N PHE A 294 6.85 -3.63 20.18
CA PHE A 294 7.41 -2.31 20.43
C PHE A 294 6.75 -1.22 19.60
N THR A 295 6.46 -1.50 18.32
CA THR A 295 5.79 -0.55 17.43
C THR A 295 4.36 -0.26 17.89
N LEU A 296 3.61 -1.29 18.29
CA LEU A 296 2.27 -1.15 18.86
C LEU A 296 2.31 -0.36 20.18
N LEU A 297 3.23 -0.72 21.09
CA LEU A 297 3.38 -0.05 22.38
C LEU A 297 3.69 1.44 22.21
N ALA A 298 4.63 1.81 21.32
CA ALA A 298 4.94 3.20 21.03
C ALA A 298 3.78 3.95 20.34
N THR A 299 3.05 3.28 19.45
CA THR A 299 1.89 3.87 18.75
C THR A 299 0.73 4.17 19.70
N TRP A 300 0.54 3.31 20.70
CA TRP A 300 -0.50 3.43 21.72
C TRP A 300 -0.02 4.11 23.00
N ALA A 301 1.25 4.59 23.03
CA ALA A 301 1.88 5.21 24.18
C ALA A 301 0.98 6.18 24.98
N PRO A 302 0.23 7.11 24.35
CA PRO A 302 -0.63 8.00 25.11
C PRO A 302 -1.81 7.32 25.82
N ALA A 303 -2.29 6.20 25.30
CA ALA A 303 -3.38 5.44 25.90
C ALA A 303 -2.91 4.47 27.00
N LEU A 304 -1.60 4.22 27.14
CA LEU A 304 -1.09 3.23 28.10
C LEU A 304 -1.28 3.67 29.55
N GLU A 305 -1.63 2.72 30.39
CA GLU A 305 -1.68 2.87 31.84
C GLU A 305 -0.78 1.84 32.52
N PRO A 306 -0.27 2.12 33.74
CA PRO A 306 0.65 1.20 34.42
C PRO A 306 0.08 -0.21 34.59
N ARG A 307 -1.24 -0.32 34.82
CA ARG A 307 -1.96 -1.61 34.97
C ARG A 307 -2.01 -2.47 33.70
N ASP A 308 -1.77 -1.89 32.53
CA ASP A 308 -1.79 -2.63 31.27
C ASP A 308 -0.59 -3.58 31.16
N SER A 309 0.51 -3.27 31.84
CA SER A 309 1.73 -4.07 31.78
C SER A 309 1.64 -5.31 32.69
N PRO A 310 1.89 -6.52 32.16
CA PRO A 310 2.07 -7.71 33.00
C PRO A 310 3.40 -7.69 33.78
N ASP A 311 4.38 -6.89 33.35
CA ASP A 311 5.68 -6.76 34.01
C ASP A 311 5.68 -5.51 34.92
N PRO A 312 5.95 -5.66 36.23
CA PRO A 312 6.02 -4.53 37.17
C PRO A 312 7.07 -3.45 36.79
N ARG A 313 8.17 -3.83 36.12
CA ARG A 313 9.22 -2.89 35.71
C ARG A 313 8.72 -1.96 34.60
N LEU A 314 8.08 -2.51 33.57
CA LEU A 314 7.46 -1.71 32.51
C LEU A 314 6.25 -0.92 33.04
N SER A 315 5.50 -1.47 34.00
CA SER A 315 4.42 -0.75 34.69
C SER A 315 4.92 0.53 35.36
N ARG A 316 6.03 0.44 36.10
CA ARG A 316 6.69 1.62 36.71
C ARG A 316 7.18 2.61 35.65
N LEU A 317 7.79 2.13 34.56
CA LEU A 317 8.22 3.00 33.46
C LEU A 317 7.06 3.79 32.85
N ILE A 318 5.89 3.15 32.66
CA ILE A 318 4.67 3.81 32.18
C ILE A 318 4.16 4.83 33.21
N ALA A 319 4.22 4.51 34.51
CA ALA A 319 3.83 5.43 35.58
C ALA A 319 4.71 6.69 35.60
N GLU A 320 5.99 6.55 35.29
CA GLU A 320 6.95 7.65 35.16
C GLU A 320 6.89 8.37 33.79
N GLY A 321 5.92 8.02 32.95
CA GLY A 321 5.80 8.49 31.56
C GLY A 321 5.73 10.00 31.38
N SER A 322 5.43 10.78 32.43
CA SER A 322 5.48 12.24 32.40
C SER A 322 6.89 12.76 32.09
N ARG A 323 7.95 12.07 32.54
CA ARG A 323 9.37 12.45 32.33
C ARG A 323 9.75 12.52 30.86
N PHE A 324 9.12 11.71 30.01
CA PHE A 324 9.39 11.63 28.57
C PHE A 324 8.13 11.82 27.72
N LYS A 325 7.14 12.57 28.27
CA LYS A 325 5.93 13.02 27.55
C LYS A 325 5.12 11.89 26.91
N LEU A 326 4.98 10.77 27.63
CA LEU A 326 4.26 9.57 27.16
C LEU A 326 2.83 9.86 26.66
N LYS A 327 2.13 10.77 27.35
CA LYS A 327 0.73 11.15 27.05
C LYS A 327 0.58 12.13 25.88
N ASP A 328 1.67 12.72 25.38
CA ASP A 328 1.60 13.66 24.27
C ASP A 328 1.68 12.93 22.91
N ILE A 329 0.60 13.01 22.13
CA ILE A 329 0.48 12.38 20.81
C ILE A 329 1.59 12.81 19.83
N ARG A 330 2.18 13.99 20.01
CA ARG A 330 3.25 14.55 19.16
C ARG A 330 4.58 13.82 19.36
N TYR A 331 4.79 13.22 20.53
CA TYR A 331 6.04 12.55 20.88
C TYR A 331 6.03 11.05 20.56
N ARG A 332 4.92 10.49 20.04
CA ARG A 332 4.80 9.06 19.69
C ARG A 332 5.91 8.52 18.79
N PRO A 333 6.33 9.21 17.70
CA PRO A 333 7.46 8.72 16.90
C PRO A 333 8.75 8.62 17.73
N LEU A 334 8.95 9.55 18.66
CA LEU A 334 10.13 9.58 19.54
C LEU A 334 10.10 8.43 20.55
N GLN A 335 8.91 8.01 21.00
CA GLN A 335 8.73 6.86 21.90
C GLN A 335 9.36 5.57 21.35
N ARG A 336 9.39 5.42 20.03
CA ARG A 336 9.93 4.24 19.36
C ARG A 336 11.44 4.31 19.15
N TYR A 337 11.95 5.45 18.72
CA TYR A 337 13.28 5.53 18.11
C TYR A 337 14.33 6.29 18.92
N ILE A 338 13.93 7.22 19.80
CA ILE A 338 14.87 8.13 20.45
C ILE A 338 15.33 7.58 21.81
N PRO A 339 16.64 7.61 22.12
CA PRO A 339 17.15 7.28 23.45
C PRO A 339 16.49 8.13 24.55
N GLY A 340 16.25 7.52 25.71
CA GLY A 340 15.56 8.20 26.82
C GLY A 340 14.04 8.28 26.67
N TYR A 341 13.45 7.62 25.68
CA TYR A 341 12.00 7.43 25.57
C TYR A 341 11.59 5.96 25.76
N LEU A 342 10.28 5.69 25.77
CA LEU A 342 9.66 4.44 26.21
C LEU A 342 10.40 3.17 25.78
N ILE A 343 10.57 2.95 24.47
CA ILE A 343 11.13 1.69 23.98
C ILE A 343 12.61 1.56 24.31
N LYS A 344 13.40 2.64 24.14
CA LYS A 344 14.84 2.58 24.42
C LYS A 344 15.14 2.42 25.91
N GLN A 345 14.31 2.98 26.79
CA GLN A 345 14.41 2.70 28.22
C GLN A 345 13.98 1.27 28.55
N TRP A 346 12.93 0.75 27.91
CA TRP A 346 12.49 -0.63 28.12
C TRP A 346 13.54 -1.66 27.67
N GLU A 347 14.17 -1.45 26.51
CA GLU A 347 15.28 -2.29 26.01
C GLU A 347 16.50 -2.27 26.95
N GLN A 348 16.71 -1.20 27.73
CA GLN A 348 17.75 -1.13 28.75
C GLN A 348 17.39 -1.90 30.03
N ILE A 349 16.11 -1.89 30.40
CA ILE A 349 15.59 -2.59 31.59
C ILE A 349 15.47 -4.10 31.36
N GLU A 350 15.08 -4.50 30.14
CA GLU A 350 14.97 -5.90 29.73
C GLU A 350 15.86 -6.15 28.49
N PRO A 351 17.12 -6.58 28.69
CA PRO A 351 18.04 -6.84 27.59
C PRO A 351 17.63 -8.02 26.69
N ASN A 352 16.77 -8.93 27.17
CA ASN A 352 16.26 -10.01 26.35
C ASN A 352 15.20 -9.48 25.37
N SER A 353 15.61 -9.24 24.12
CA SER A 353 14.75 -8.66 23.08
C SER A 353 13.44 -9.43 22.85
N ASP A 354 13.47 -10.77 22.89
CA ASP A 354 12.26 -11.59 22.67
C ASP A 354 11.25 -11.43 23.81
N LEU A 355 11.76 -11.40 25.06
CA LEU A 355 10.93 -11.18 26.24
C LEU A 355 10.40 -9.74 26.27
N ALA A 356 11.26 -8.76 26.04
CA ALA A 356 10.91 -7.34 26.00
C ALA A 356 9.81 -7.07 24.96
N GLU A 357 9.94 -7.63 23.76
CA GLU A 357 8.98 -7.52 22.67
C GLU A 357 7.65 -8.21 23.03
N GLY A 358 7.71 -9.41 23.61
CA GLY A 358 6.52 -10.15 24.06
C GLY A 358 5.74 -9.40 25.14
N VAL A 359 6.44 -8.81 26.11
CA VAL A 359 5.84 -7.97 27.16
C VAL A 359 5.25 -6.69 26.57
N ALA A 360 5.96 -6.02 25.67
CA ALA A 360 5.47 -4.83 24.98
C ALA A 360 4.18 -5.11 24.19
N LYS A 361 4.15 -6.23 23.45
CA LYS A 361 2.95 -6.66 22.71
C LYS A 361 1.78 -6.94 23.64
N LYS A 362 1.99 -7.69 24.73
CA LYS A 362 0.93 -7.99 25.71
C LYS A 362 0.39 -6.73 26.37
N THR A 363 1.28 -5.80 26.74
CA THR A 363 0.92 -4.51 27.34
C THR A 363 0.07 -3.68 26.39
N ALA A 364 0.51 -3.54 25.14
CA ALA A 364 -0.24 -2.84 24.12
C ALA A 364 -1.63 -3.47 23.94
N MET A 365 -1.71 -4.79 23.76
CA MET A 365 -3.01 -5.47 23.56
C MET A 365 -3.95 -5.30 24.76
N ARG A 366 -3.43 -5.34 26.00
CA ARG A 366 -4.23 -5.06 27.20
C ARG A 366 -4.77 -3.63 27.20
N ALA A 367 -3.97 -2.64 26.82
CA ALA A 367 -4.42 -1.27 26.68
C ALA A 367 -5.56 -1.13 25.64
N LEU A 368 -5.48 -1.84 24.51
CA LEU A 368 -6.56 -1.88 23.51
C LEU A 368 -7.85 -2.46 24.09
N PHE A 369 -7.78 -3.57 24.83
CA PHE A 369 -8.97 -4.21 25.39
C PHE A 369 -9.56 -3.43 26.57
N HIS A 370 -8.71 -2.80 27.37
CA HIS A 370 -9.13 -2.04 28.54
C HIS A 370 -9.68 -0.65 28.14
N HIS A 371 -9.05 0.02 27.16
CA HIS A 371 -9.43 1.35 26.68
C HIS A 371 -9.55 1.44 25.15
N PRO A 372 -10.49 0.70 24.53
CA PRO A 372 -10.61 0.66 23.07
C PRO A 372 -10.89 2.05 22.47
N LEU A 373 -11.74 2.84 23.13
CA LEU A 373 -12.07 4.20 22.68
C LEU A 373 -10.87 5.14 22.71
N ALA A 374 -9.95 5.00 23.67
CA ALA A 374 -8.74 5.81 23.73
C ALA A 374 -7.82 5.49 22.55
N VAL A 375 -7.64 4.21 22.23
CA VAL A 375 -6.86 3.78 21.06
C VAL A 375 -7.50 4.24 19.75
N THR A 376 -8.83 4.10 19.61
CA THR A 376 -9.55 4.63 18.44
C THR A 376 -9.42 6.15 18.34
N ALA A 377 -9.54 6.87 19.45
CA ALA A 377 -9.36 8.33 19.47
C ALA A 377 -7.96 8.75 19.02
N LEU A 378 -6.91 7.99 19.33
CA LEU A 378 -5.57 8.23 18.79
C LEU A 378 -5.53 8.12 17.26
N GLY A 379 -6.20 7.11 16.69
CA GLY A 379 -6.34 6.95 15.24
C GLY A 379 -7.07 8.12 14.60
N VAL A 380 -8.24 8.48 15.13
CA VAL A 380 -9.05 9.62 14.67
C VAL A 380 -8.27 10.92 14.77
N ASN A 381 -7.62 11.20 15.91
CA ASN A 381 -6.81 12.41 16.08
C ASN A 381 -5.63 12.47 15.11
N THR A 382 -5.01 11.33 14.79
CA THR A 382 -3.95 11.27 13.77
C THR A 382 -4.50 11.60 12.39
N PHE A 383 -5.64 11.02 12.03
CA PHE A 383 -6.30 11.29 10.75
C PHE A 383 -6.72 12.77 10.63
N LEU A 384 -7.35 13.32 11.65
CA LEU A 384 -7.80 14.72 11.68
C LEU A 384 -6.65 15.73 11.58
N ARG A 385 -5.44 15.37 12.02
CA ARG A 385 -4.26 16.24 11.84
C ARG A 385 -3.90 16.46 10.36
N PHE A 386 -4.10 15.47 9.50
CA PHE A 386 -3.87 15.62 8.05
C PHE A 386 -4.81 16.64 7.40
N TRP A 387 -5.92 17.00 8.06
CA TRP A 387 -6.81 18.05 7.57
C TRP A 387 -6.29 19.47 7.87
N ASN A 388 -5.30 19.63 8.75
CA ASN A 388 -4.66 20.92 9.00
C ASN A 388 -3.68 21.26 7.86
N PHE A 389 -4.07 22.25 7.05
CA PHE A 389 -3.32 22.69 5.88
C PHE A 389 -1.87 23.09 6.17
N ARG A 390 -1.65 23.89 7.22
CA ARG A 390 -0.31 24.37 7.56
C ARG A 390 0.56 23.22 8.05
N TRP A 391 0.01 22.38 8.92
CA TRP A 391 0.74 21.22 9.44
C TRP A 391 1.13 20.24 8.34
N LEU A 392 0.20 19.90 7.43
CA LEU A 392 0.47 19.00 6.31
C LEU A 392 1.52 19.58 5.36
N PHE A 393 1.47 20.89 5.08
CA PHE A 393 2.45 21.56 4.24
C PHE A 393 3.83 21.58 4.90
N ASP A 394 3.91 21.87 6.19
CA ASP A 394 5.15 21.88 6.96
C ASP A 394 5.77 20.48 7.02
N GLU A 395 4.94 19.44 7.20
CA GLU A 395 5.39 18.04 7.16
C GLU A 395 5.89 17.66 5.76
N ALA A 396 5.16 18.01 4.70
CA ALA A 396 5.58 17.79 3.33
C ALA A 396 6.92 18.50 3.02
N GLN A 397 7.12 19.71 3.52
CA GLN A 397 8.41 20.40 3.39
C GLN A 397 9.52 19.74 4.21
N SER A 398 9.20 19.25 5.40
CA SER A 398 10.13 18.50 6.25
C SER A 398 10.62 17.22 5.55
N GLU A 399 9.72 16.47 4.91
CA GLU A 399 10.01 15.27 4.11
C GLU A 399 10.86 15.57 2.86
N LEU A 400 10.77 16.78 2.32
CA LEU A 400 11.65 17.25 1.24
C LEU A 400 13.01 17.75 1.74
N GLY A 401 13.33 17.59 3.04
CA GLY A 401 14.62 17.94 3.62
C GLY A 401 14.75 19.38 4.12
N ARG A 402 13.68 20.18 4.15
CA ARG A 402 13.76 21.59 4.59
C ARG A 402 13.75 21.80 6.10
N ALA A 403 13.35 20.82 6.89
CA ALA A 403 13.29 20.95 8.35
C ALA A 403 14.65 20.86 9.05
N GLY A 404 15.77 20.96 8.32
CA GLY A 404 17.11 20.85 8.91
C GLY A 404 17.43 19.46 9.46
N ARG A 405 16.68 18.43 9.06
CA ARG A 405 17.01 17.04 9.38
C ARG A 405 18.23 16.66 8.53
N TYR A 406 19.42 16.76 9.11
CA TYR A 406 20.67 16.37 8.47
C TYR A 406 20.69 14.85 8.22
N VAL A 407 21.14 14.46 7.03
CA VAL A 407 21.52 13.07 6.76
C VAL A 407 22.71 12.74 7.66
N PRO A 408 22.68 11.65 8.47
CA PRO A 408 23.81 11.30 9.31
C PRO A 408 25.11 11.20 8.51
N GLU A 409 26.22 11.69 9.07
CA GLU A 409 27.54 11.65 8.41
C GLU A 409 27.94 10.23 8.00
N THR A 410 27.59 9.25 8.84
CA THR A 410 27.80 7.83 8.57
C THR A 410 27.10 7.36 7.29
N LEU A 411 25.83 7.74 7.10
CA LEU A 411 25.07 7.40 5.90
C LEU A 411 25.62 8.16 4.68
N THR A 412 26.04 9.41 4.85
CA THR A 412 26.65 10.20 3.78
C THR A 412 27.97 9.59 3.31
N ALA A 413 28.81 9.12 4.24
CA ALA A 413 30.05 8.43 3.94
C ALA A 413 29.81 7.07 3.25
N GLU A 414 28.82 6.30 3.70
CA GLU A 414 28.42 5.04 3.04
C GLU A 414 27.91 5.29 1.61
N LEU A 415 27.08 6.32 1.40
CA LEU A 415 26.57 6.69 0.07
C LEU A 415 27.70 7.11 -0.90
N ALA A 416 28.64 7.93 -0.43
CA ALA A 416 29.79 8.32 -1.23
C ALA A 416 30.69 7.13 -1.56
N ARG A 417 30.95 6.25 -0.58
CA ARG A 417 31.87 5.12 -0.74
C ARG A 417 31.33 4.01 -1.65
N TYR A 418 30.05 3.67 -1.52
CA TYR A 418 29.48 2.49 -2.19
C TYR A 418 28.64 2.82 -3.43
N TYR A 419 28.14 4.06 -3.54
CA TYR A 419 27.24 4.47 -4.61
C TYR A 419 27.70 5.72 -5.37
N HIS A 420 28.91 6.23 -5.06
CA HIS A 420 29.46 7.48 -5.60
C HIS A 420 28.48 8.66 -5.52
N PHE A 421 27.63 8.65 -4.49
CA PHE A 421 26.56 9.62 -4.31
C PHE A 421 26.89 10.56 -3.17
N ALA A 422 27.37 11.77 -3.52
CA ALA A 422 27.64 12.83 -2.55
C ALA A 422 26.34 13.58 -2.23
N VAL A 423 25.85 13.45 -1.00
CA VAL A 423 24.72 14.25 -0.51
C VAL A 423 25.27 15.58 -0.02
N GLN A 424 25.04 16.68 -0.76
CA GLN A 424 25.43 17.99 -0.27
C GLN A 424 24.31 18.60 0.59
N PRO A 425 24.61 19.25 1.72
CA PRO A 425 23.61 19.97 2.53
C PRO A 425 22.85 21.05 1.75
N GLN A 426 23.43 21.51 0.64
CA GLN A 426 22.86 22.52 -0.26
C GLN A 426 21.78 21.95 -1.18
N ASP A 427 21.81 20.64 -1.45
CA ASP A 427 20.85 19.97 -2.34
C ASP A 427 19.44 19.97 -1.72
N ALA A 428 19.34 19.93 -0.39
CA ALA A 428 18.09 20.10 0.34
C ALA A 428 17.45 21.49 0.16
N LYS A 429 18.23 22.50 -0.25
CA LYS A 429 17.73 23.88 -0.44
C LYS A 429 17.15 24.11 -1.85
N LYS A 430 17.64 23.40 -2.87
CA LYS A 430 17.21 23.56 -4.28
C LYS A 430 16.05 22.62 -4.61
N ARG A 431 14.84 23.18 -4.75
CA ARG A 431 13.66 22.39 -5.16
C ARG A 431 13.74 22.00 -6.64
N THR A 432 13.73 20.71 -6.91
CA THR A 432 13.60 20.16 -8.27
C THR A 432 12.21 20.45 -8.86
N VAL A 433 12.05 20.28 -10.18
CA VAL A 433 10.76 20.50 -10.86
C VAL A 433 9.65 19.63 -10.26
N LEU A 434 9.93 18.35 -10.01
CA LEU A 434 8.96 17.42 -9.43
C LEU A 434 8.60 17.77 -7.98
N GLN A 435 9.54 18.25 -7.17
CA GLN A 435 9.25 18.70 -5.81
C GLN A 435 8.35 19.94 -5.79
N ARG A 436 8.54 20.86 -6.73
CA ARG A 436 7.65 22.02 -6.88
C ARG A 436 6.26 21.59 -7.34
N HIS A 437 6.19 20.65 -8.28
CA HIS A 437 4.93 20.08 -8.74
C HIS A 437 4.16 19.41 -7.59
N PHE A 438 4.84 18.55 -6.80
CA PHE A 438 4.27 17.91 -5.61
C PHE A 438 3.71 18.94 -4.62
N LEU A 439 4.49 19.96 -4.24
CA LEU A 439 4.03 20.98 -3.29
C LEU A 439 2.86 21.82 -3.82
N ARG A 440 2.83 22.10 -5.14
CA ARG A 440 1.70 22.81 -5.77
C ARG A 440 0.45 21.95 -5.84
N ALA A 441 0.60 20.64 -5.87
CA ALA A 441 -0.50 19.69 -5.85
C ALA A 441 -1.09 19.45 -4.45
N GLN A 442 -0.79 20.29 -3.47
CA GLN A 442 -1.36 20.16 -2.13
C GLN A 442 -2.90 20.00 -2.08
N PRO A 443 -3.72 20.70 -2.90
CA PRO A 443 -5.17 20.48 -2.92
C PRO A 443 -5.54 19.03 -3.28
N TYR A 444 -4.75 18.37 -4.13
CA TYR A 444 -4.98 16.99 -4.54
C TYR A 444 -4.81 16.00 -3.38
N TRP A 445 -3.95 16.29 -2.40
CA TRP A 445 -3.78 15.43 -1.22
C TRP A 445 -5.09 15.26 -0.42
N TYR A 446 -5.94 16.28 -0.39
CA TYR A 446 -7.24 16.20 0.27
C TYR A 446 -8.23 15.29 -0.48
N VAL A 447 -8.13 15.21 -1.80
CA VAL A 447 -8.90 14.23 -2.59
C VAL A 447 -8.48 12.81 -2.20
N VAL A 448 -7.18 12.58 -2.01
CA VAL A 448 -6.67 11.28 -1.53
C VAL A 448 -7.13 10.99 -0.10
N LEU A 449 -7.15 11.98 0.80
CA LEU A 449 -7.66 11.83 2.17
C LEU A 449 -9.16 11.48 2.21
N LEU A 450 -9.93 11.85 1.18
CA LEU A 450 -11.34 11.48 1.05
C LEU A 450 -11.55 10.06 0.50
N SER A 451 -10.52 9.41 -0.04
CA SER A 451 -10.65 8.08 -0.65
C SER A 451 -11.30 7.01 0.24
N PRO A 452 -11.06 6.95 1.57
CA PRO A 452 -11.75 5.95 2.41
C PRO A 452 -13.27 6.12 2.46
N PHE A 453 -13.77 7.35 2.25
CA PHE A 453 -15.20 7.66 2.25
C PHE A 453 -15.85 7.57 0.87
N ILE A 454 -15.06 7.63 -0.20
CA ILE A 454 -15.53 7.51 -1.58
C ILE A 454 -15.61 6.04 -1.99
N CYS A 455 -14.73 5.20 -1.45
CA CYS A 455 -14.61 3.78 -1.80
C CYS A 455 -15.31 2.81 -0.82
N GLY A 456 -15.81 3.30 0.32
CA GLY A 456 -16.64 2.55 1.27
C GLY A 456 -18.12 2.81 1.04
#